data_AF-A0A2A5XBJ7-F1
#
_entry.id   AF-A0A2A5XBJ7-F1
#
_cell.length_a   1.000
_cell.length_b   1.000
_cell.length_c   1.000
_cell.angle_alpha   90.00
_cell.angle_beta   90.00
_cell.angle_gamma   90.00
#
_symmetry.space_group_name_H-M   'P 1'
#
loop_
_entity.id
_entity.type
_entity.pdbx_description
1 polymer ?
#
loop_
_entity_poly.entity_id
_entity_poly.type
_entity_poly.pdbx_seq_one_letter_code
_entity_poly.pdbx_strand_id
1 'polypeptide(L)'
;MKLSIALQVSYSRLELILRTLFGALYIALPHAFILFFLSIWGGVLSFIAFWMILFSGRYPEHIFEYQVQLIRWRIRVYARIYNLADDYPAFGLSAIDERVTFEVPYPEKVSRLLLLIRIFFGVIYVILPHAFILFFRVIWGSVLSILAWFSVLFT
;
A
#
# COMPACT_ATOMS: atom_id res chain seq x y z
N MET A 1 -3.00 11.22 -6.60
CA MET A 1 -1.97 10.72 -5.67
C MET A 1 -0.68 10.54 -6.45
N LYS A 2 0.47 10.82 -5.84
CA LYS A 2 1.80 10.69 -6.45
C LYS A 2 2.68 9.88 -5.51
N LEU A 3 3.14 8.72 -5.97
CA LEU A 3 4.16 7.92 -5.31
C LEU A 3 5.43 8.06 -6.13
N SER A 4 6.51 8.51 -5.49
CA SER A 4 7.82 8.63 -6.12
C SER A 4 8.84 7.91 -5.25
N ILE A 5 9.55 6.97 -5.88
CA ILE A 5 10.64 6.21 -5.26
C ILE A 5 11.91 6.55 -6.05
N ALA A 6 12.92 7.06 -5.36
CA ALA A 6 14.19 7.41 -6.01
C ALA A 6 14.92 6.15 -6.46
N LEU A 7 15.19 6.03 -7.77
CA LEU A 7 15.98 4.93 -8.31
C LEU A 7 17.43 5.05 -7.83
N GLN A 8 17.95 3.96 -7.28
CA GLN A 8 19.34 3.89 -6.86
C GLN A 8 20.17 3.20 -7.94
N VAL A 9 21.29 3.82 -8.34
CA VAL A 9 22.17 3.26 -9.37
C VAL A 9 23.00 2.09 -8.81
N SER A 10 23.28 2.11 -7.51
CA SER A 10 24.02 1.07 -6.80
C SER A 10 23.25 0.61 -5.57
N TYR A 11 23.11 -0.71 -5.43
CA TYR A 11 22.50 -1.37 -4.27
C TYR A 11 23.54 -2.15 -3.47
N SER A 12 23.37 -2.20 -2.15
CA SER A 12 24.25 -2.99 -1.28
C SER A 12 23.93 -4.49 -1.37
N ARG A 13 24.91 -5.29 -1.81
CA ARG A 13 24.76 -6.75 -1.96
C ARG A 13 24.49 -7.45 -0.62
N LEU A 14 25.18 -7.03 0.43
CA LEU A 14 25.01 -7.59 1.77
C LEU A 14 23.62 -7.27 2.31
N GLU A 15 23.19 -6.03 2.14
CA GLU A 15 21.88 -5.59 2.60
C GLU A 15 20.75 -6.31 1.88
N LEU A 16 20.87 -6.52 0.57
CA LEU A 16 19.95 -7.33 -0.22
C LEU A 16 19.82 -8.77 0.32
N ILE A 17 20.96 -9.42 0.60
CA ILE A 17 20.98 -10.79 1.15
C ILE A 17 20.32 -10.82 2.53
N LEU A 18 20.69 -9.88 3.41
CA LEU A 18 20.13 -9.77 4.75
C LEU A 18 18.62 -9.54 4.73
N ARG A 19 18.11 -8.69 3.84
CA ARG A 19 16.68 -8.44 3.71
C ARG A 19 15.93 -9.63 3.16
N THR A 20 16.50 -10.28 2.15
CA THR A 20 15.85 -11.44 1.52
C THR A 20 15.71 -12.60 2.50
N LEU A 21 16.74 -12.85 3.33
CA LEU A 21 16.75 -13.94 4.30
C LEU A 21 16.10 -13.58 5.64
N PHE A 22 16.39 -12.39 6.17
CA PHE A 22 16.02 -11.99 7.53
C PHE A 22 15.13 -10.75 7.59
N GLY A 23 14.87 -10.06 6.48
CA GLY A 23 14.09 -8.80 6.44
C GLY A 23 12.69 -8.94 7.02
N ALA A 24 12.06 -10.10 6.85
CA ALA A 24 10.79 -10.40 7.51
C ALA A 24 10.88 -10.31 9.05
N LEU A 25 11.99 -10.75 9.64
CA LEU A 25 12.19 -10.77 11.08
C LEU A 25 12.66 -9.42 11.63
N TYR A 26 13.67 -8.77 11.04
CA TYR A 26 14.24 -7.55 11.63
C TYR A 26 13.61 -6.24 11.10
N ILE A 27 13.00 -6.24 9.91
CA ILE A 27 12.26 -5.09 9.38
C ILE A 27 10.76 -5.28 9.62
N ALA A 28 10.18 -6.35 9.08
CA ALA A 28 8.73 -6.47 9.04
C ALA A 28 8.13 -6.69 10.44
N LEU A 29 8.72 -7.54 11.29
CA LEU A 29 8.18 -7.80 12.64
C LEU A 29 8.06 -6.54 13.52
N PRO A 30 9.11 -5.72 13.76
CA PRO A 30 8.97 -4.55 14.63
C PRO A 30 8.05 -3.49 14.02
N HIS A 31 8.08 -3.32 12.70
CA HIS A 31 7.20 -2.38 12.01
C HIS A 31 5.75 -2.83 12.04
N ALA A 32 5.49 -4.10 11.77
CA ALA A 32 4.15 -4.68 11.78
C ALA A 32 3.53 -4.59 13.17
N PHE A 33 4.33 -4.80 14.23
CA PHE A 33 3.85 -4.66 15.60
C PHE A 33 3.31 -3.26 15.89
N ILE A 34 4.08 -2.19 15.58
CA ILE A 34 3.63 -0.82 15.84
C ILE A 34 2.51 -0.41 14.88
N LEU A 35 2.66 -0.75 13.59
CA LEU A 35 1.65 -0.46 12.58
C LEU A 35 0.34 -1.17 12.89
N PHE A 36 0.33 -2.32 13.56
CA PHE A 36 -0.90 -3.00 13.97
C PHE A 36 -1.73 -2.11 14.90
N PHE A 37 -1.15 -1.59 15.98
CA PHE A 37 -1.86 -0.70 16.91
C PHE A 37 -2.29 0.61 16.24
N LEU A 38 -1.41 1.21 15.44
CA LEU A 38 -1.76 2.42 14.68
C LEU A 38 -2.86 2.17 13.64
N SER A 39 -2.91 0.96 13.08
CA SER A 39 -3.97 0.58 12.14
C SER A 39 -5.31 0.40 12.83
N ILE A 40 -5.33 -0.11 14.07
CA ILE A 40 -6.55 -0.15 14.88
C ILE A 40 -7.05 1.27 15.13
N TRP A 41 -6.18 2.18 15.57
CA TRP A 41 -6.55 3.58 15.77
C TRP A 41 -7.00 4.26 14.48
N GLY A 42 -6.29 4.00 13.36
CA GLY A 42 -6.69 4.44 12.03
C GLY A 42 -8.06 3.90 11.60
N GLY A 43 -8.41 2.67 12.00
CA GLY A 43 -9.73 2.10 11.79
C GLY A 43 -10.81 2.86 12.55
N VAL A 44 -10.57 3.15 13.84
CA VAL A 44 -11.48 3.96 14.67
C VAL A 44 -11.67 5.34 14.05
N LEU A 45 -10.58 6.03 13.70
CA LEU A 45 -10.66 7.35 13.06
C LEU A 45 -11.39 7.30 11.71
N SER A 46 -11.18 6.25 10.91
CA SER A 46 -11.90 6.07 9.64
C SER A 46 -13.40 5.89 9.86
N PHE A 47 -13.80 5.16 10.91
CA PHE A 47 -15.20 5.01 11.28
C PHE A 47 -15.83 6.33 11.73
N ILE A 48 -15.10 7.16 12.48
CA ILE A 48 -15.56 8.50 12.85
C ILE A 48 -15.65 9.39 11.60
N ALA A 49 -14.64 9.37 10.72
CA ALA A 49 -14.63 10.12 9.47
C ALA A 49 -15.81 9.72 8.57
N PHE A 50 -16.19 8.45 8.54
CA PHE A 50 -17.38 7.99 7.81
C PHE A 50 -18.64 8.76 8.21
N TRP A 51 -18.94 8.83 9.50
CA TRP A 51 -20.11 9.55 10.00
C TRP A 51 -19.97 11.06 9.75
N MET A 52 -18.79 11.63 9.98
CA MET A 52 -18.56 13.04 9.68
C MET A 52 -18.79 13.37 8.21
N ILE A 53 -18.32 12.55 7.28
CA ILE A 53 -18.53 12.74 5.84
C ILE A 53 -20.00 12.55 5.47
N LEU A 54 -20.69 11.59 6.08
CA LEU A 54 -22.10 11.34 5.81
C LEU A 54 -22.96 12.57 6.13
N PHE A 55 -22.71 13.21 7.28
CA PHE A 55 -23.46 14.39 7.71
C PHE A 55 -22.94 15.70 7.08
N SER A 56 -21.63 15.94 7.09
CA SER A 56 -21.04 17.21 6.64
C SER A 56 -20.70 17.24 5.15
N GLY A 57 -20.43 16.09 4.53
CA GLY A 57 -19.87 15.99 3.18
C GLY A 57 -18.38 16.37 3.08
N ARG A 58 -17.70 16.59 4.21
CA ARG A 58 -16.28 16.95 4.28
C ARG A 58 -15.50 15.88 5.03
N TYR A 59 -14.30 15.57 4.55
CA TYR A 59 -13.38 14.66 5.24
C TYR A 59 -12.61 15.48 6.28
N PRO A 60 -12.63 15.16 7.58
CA PRO A 60 -11.88 15.91 8.59
C PRO A 60 -10.36 15.88 8.35
N GLU A 61 -9.73 17.06 8.24
CA GLU A 61 -8.33 17.23 7.82
C GLU A 61 -7.35 16.43 8.68
N HIS A 62 -7.41 16.56 10.01
CA HIS A 62 -6.51 15.83 10.90
C HIS A 62 -6.62 14.30 10.79
N ILE A 63 -7.83 13.79 10.53
CA ILE A 63 -8.02 12.34 10.31
C ILE A 63 -7.41 11.95 8.97
N PHE A 64 -7.62 12.76 7.93
CA PHE A 64 -7.05 12.52 6.61
C PHE A 64 -5.52 12.49 6.68
N GLU A 65 -4.91 13.48 7.32
CA GLU A 65 -3.46 13.55 7.51
C GLU A 65 -2.93 12.32 8.26
N TYR A 66 -3.62 11.88 9.31
CA TYR A 66 -3.27 10.65 10.01
C TYR A 66 -3.28 9.43 9.07
N GLN A 67 -4.34 9.26 8.26
CA GLN A 67 -4.41 8.14 7.31
C GLN A 67 -3.29 8.21 6.27
N VAL A 68 -2.99 9.41 5.76
CA VAL A 68 -1.91 9.61 4.79
C VAL A 68 -0.55 9.27 5.42
N GLN A 69 -0.28 9.71 6.64
CA GLN A 69 0.95 9.40 7.37
C GLN A 69 1.09 7.90 7.67
N LEU A 70 -0.01 7.23 8.03
CA LEU A 70 -0.04 5.79 8.23
C LEU A 70 0.29 5.04 6.95
N ILE A 71 -0.30 5.45 5.82
CA ILE A 71 0.00 4.88 4.50
C ILE A 71 1.45 5.16 4.08
N ARG A 72 1.97 6.39 4.30
CA ARG A 72 3.38 6.73 4.05
C ARG A 72 4.30 5.77 4.76
N TRP A 73 4.04 5.49 6.05
CA TRP A 73 4.87 4.56 6.80
C TRP A 73 4.80 3.14 6.22
N ARG A 74 3.61 2.64 5.88
CA ARG A 74 3.48 1.32 5.22
C ARG A 74 4.27 1.25 3.91
N ILE A 75 4.18 2.28 3.07
CA ILE A 75 4.91 2.35 1.80
C ILE A 75 6.42 2.37 2.04
N ARG A 76 6.93 3.11 3.04
CA ARG A 76 8.35 3.08 3.40
C ARG A 76 8.83 1.68 3.74
N VAL A 77 8.03 0.91 4.49
CA VAL A 77 8.36 -0.48 4.85
C VAL A 77 8.34 -1.37 3.61
N TYR A 78 7.26 -1.31 2.81
CA TYR A 78 7.13 -2.11 1.61
C TYR A 78 8.24 -1.82 0.59
N ALA A 79 8.66 -0.56 0.43
CA ALA A 79 9.77 -0.20 -0.45
C ALA A 79 11.08 -0.94 -0.08
N ARG A 80 11.33 -1.20 1.21
CA ARG A 80 12.51 -1.97 1.65
C ARG A 80 12.31 -3.47 1.48
N ILE A 81 11.12 -3.97 1.82
CA ILE A 81 10.79 -5.40 1.69
C ILE A 81 10.83 -5.85 0.22
N TYR A 82 10.41 -4.99 -0.71
CA TYR A 82 10.46 -5.25 -2.15
C TYR A 82 11.77 -4.81 -2.81
N ASN A 83 12.80 -4.44 -2.03
CA ASN A 83 14.12 -4.02 -2.53
C ASN A 83 14.07 -2.84 -3.54
N LEU A 84 13.10 -1.93 -3.37
CA LEU A 84 12.99 -0.72 -4.17
C LEU A 84 13.89 0.40 -3.65
N ALA A 85 14.20 0.39 -2.35
CA ALA A 85 15.09 1.36 -1.70
C ALA A 85 15.92 0.69 -0.60
N ASP A 86 17.19 1.07 -0.50
CA ASP A 86 18.12 0.66 0.57
C ASP A 86 17.90 1.44 1.88
N ASP A 87 18.68 1.11 2.91
CA ASP A 87 18.58 1.51 4.33
C ASP A 87 17.36 1.04 5.11
N TYR A 88 17.52 1.02 6.44
CA TYR A 88 16.47 0.65 7.38
C TYR A 88 15.33 1.69 7.41
N PRO A 89 14.05 1.28 7.34
CA PRO A 89 12.94 2.22 7.32
C PRO A 89 12.77 2.94 8.66
N ALA A 90 12.63 4.27 8.61
CA ALA A 90 12.42 5.08 9.80
C ALA A 90 11.03 4.84 10.44
N PHE A 91 11.03 4.69 11.77
CA PHE A 91 9.83 4.57 12.59
C PHE A 91 9.11 5.91 12.73
N GLY A 92 7.79 5.86 12.85
CA GLY A 92 6.95 7.01 13.19
C GLY A 92 6.17 7.58 12.01
N LEU A 93 5.04 8.20 12.32
CA LEU A 93 4.10 8.78 11.34
C LEU A 93 4.69 10.04 10.66
N SER A 94 5.45 10.83 11.40
CA SER A 94 6.09 12.07 10.94
C SER A 94 7.50 11.87 10.37
N ALA A 95 8.00 10.64 10.29
CA ALA A 95 9.34 10.38 9.77
C ALA A 95 9.44 10.75 8.29
N ILE A 96 10.48 11.51 7.96
CA ILE A 96 10.81 11.94 6.61
C ILE A 96 11.73 10.89 5.97
N ASP A 97 11.49 10.59 4.70
CA ASP A 97 12.28 9.64 3.93
C ASP A 97 12.58 10.26 2.56
N GLU A 98 13.87 10.45 2.28
CA GLU A 98 14.33 11.06 1.04
C GLU A 98 14.08 10.16 -0.18
N ARG A 99 14.00 8.84 0.02
CA ARG A 99 13.90 7.87 -1.08
C ARG A 99 12.47 7.52 -1.42
N VAL A 100 11.53 7.73 -0.51
CA VAL A 100 10.14 7.32 -0.67
C VAL A 100 9.22 8.48 -0.32
N THR A 101 8.62 9.07 -1.35
CA THR A 101 7.70 10.19 -1.22
C THR A 101 6.31 9.77 -1.67
N PHE A 102 5.31 10.02 -0.82
CA PHE A 102 3.92 9.71 -1.12
C PHE A 102 3.02 10.89 -0.79
N GLU A 103 2.41 11.46 -1.82
CA GLU A 103 1.57 12.65 -1.72
C GLU A 103 0.14 12.33 -2.17
N VAL A 104 -0.81 12.66 -1.30
CA VAL A 104 -2.24 12.53 -1.58
C VAL A 104 -2.85 13.91 -1.42
N PRO A 105 -3.45 14.49 -2.48
CA PRO A 105 -4.13 15.76 -2.35
C PRO A 105 -5.35 15.59 -1.44
N TYR A 106 -5.58 16.57 -0.58
CA TYR A 106 -6.74 16.59 0.30
C TYR A 106 -8.03 16.84 -0.52
N PRO A 107 -9.07 16.00 -0.36
CA PRO A 107 -10.33 16.19 -1.06
C PRO A 107 -11.20 17.22 -0.32
N GLU A 108 -11.44 18.39 -0.91
CA GLU A 108 -12.28 19.44 -0.31
C GLU A 108 -13.74 19.01 -0.13
N LYS A 109 -14.25 18.15 -1.02
CA LYS A 109 -15.64 17.65 -0.99
C LYS A 109 -15.67 16.15 -1.26
N VAL A 110 -16.50 15.44 -0.51
CA VAL A 110 -16.75 14.01 -0.69
C VAL A 110 -18.24 13.79 -0.93
N SER A 111 -18.58 13.05 -1.97
CA SER A 111 -19.98 12.78 -2.32
C SER A 111 -20.59 11.75 -1.36
N ARG A 112 -21.64 12.19 -0.64
CA ARG A 112 -22.34 11.40 0.39
C ARG A 112 -22.99 10.14 -0.20
N LEU A 113 -23.67 10.31 -1.34
CA LEU A 113 -24.34 9.21 -2.05
C LEU A 113 -23.33 8.15 -2.51
N LEU A 114 -22.21 8.59 -3.09
CA LEU A 114 -21.16 7.67 -3.54
C LEU A 114 -20.58 6.89 -2.36
N LEU A 115 -20.46 7.52 -1.19
CA LEU A 115 -20.02 6.85 0.02
C LEU A 115 -20.97 5.71 0.40
N LEU A 116 -22.29 5.97 0.45
CA LEU A 116 -23.29 4.95 0.77
C LEU A 116 -23.29 3.83 -0.26
N ILE A 117 -23.28 4.17 -1.56
CA ILE A 117 -23.20 3.17 -2.64
C ILE A 117 -21.95 2.31 -2.48
N ARG A 118 -20.81 2.90 -2.13
CA ARG A 118 -19.56 2.17 -1.89
C ARG A 118 -19.66 1.20 -0.71
N ILE A 119 -20.40 1.50 0.34
CA ILE A 119 -20.57 0.57 1.47
C ILE A 119 -21.49 -0.58 1.11
N PHE A 120 -22.68 -0.30 0.57
CA PHE A 120 -23.68 -1.34 0.31
C PHE A 120 -23.34 -2.18 -0.93
N PHE A 121 -22.87 -1.54 -2.00
CA PHE A 121 -22.64 -2.20 -3.28
C PHE A 121 -21.16 -2.24 -3.68
N GLY A 122 -20.26 -1.53 -2.99
CA GLY A 122 -18.84 -1.47 -3.36
C GLY A 122 -18.12 -2.79 -3.35
N VAL A 123 -18.45 -3.67 -2.42
CA VAL A 123 -17.91 -5.03 -2.44
C VAL A 123 -18.29 -5.72 -3.75
N ILE A 124 -19.57 -5.68 -4.15
CA ILE A 124 -20.04 -6.35 -5.37
C ILE A 124 -19.49 -5.66 -6.63
N TYR A 125 -19.67 -4.34 -6.77
CA TYR A 125 -19.30 -3.63 -7.99
C TYR A 125 -17.79 -3.47 -8.17
N VAL A 126 -16.98 -3.53 -7.10
CA VAL A 126 -15.51 -3.55 -7.21
C VAL A 126 -15.01 -4.97 -7.42
N ILE A 127 -15.44 -5.94 -6.61
CA ILE A 127 -14.87 -7.29 -6.66
C ILE A 127 -15.28 -8.00 -7.95
N LEU A 128 -16.53 -7.90 -8.41
CA LEU A 128 -16.99 -8.69 -9.55
C LEU A 128 -16.20 -8.36 -10.85
N PRO A 129 -16.01 -7.08 -11.25
CA PRO A 129 -15.15 -6.76 -12.39
C PRO A 129 -13.68 -7.14 -12.16
N HIS A 130 -13.14 -6.93 -10.96
CA HIS A 130 -11.74 -7.27 -10.67
C HIS A 130 -11.51 -8.78 -10.70
N ALA A 131 -12.41 -9.57 -10.12
CA ALA A 131 -12.36 -11.03 -10.11
C ALA A 131 -12.44 -11.57 -11.54
N PHE A 132 -13.33 -11.02 -12.36
CA PHE A 132 -13.44 -11.38 -13.77
C PHE A 132 -12.13 -11.11 -14.52
N ILE A 133 -11.59 -9.89 -14.43
CA ILE A 133 -10.33 -9.53 -15.12
C ILE A 133 -9.15 -10.35 -14.60
N LEU A 134 -9.04 -10.54 -13.28
CA LEU A 134 -7.97 -11.33 -12.66
C LEU A 134 -8.04 -12.80 -13.08
N PHE A 135 -9.23 -13.37 -13.21
CA PHE A 135 -9.41 -14.75 -13.69
C PHE A 135 -8.77 -14.94 -15.08
N PHE A 136 -9.09 -14.07 -16.04
CA PHE A 136 -8.47 -14.14 -17.37
C PHE A 136 -6.97 -13.87 -17.34
N ARG A 137 -6.53 -12.92 -16.52
CA ARG A 137 -5.10 -12.62 -16.34
C ARG A 137 -4.33 -13.83 -15.81
N VAL A 138 -4.89 -14.57 -14.85
CA VAL A 138 -4.27 -15.78 -14.29
C VAL A 138 -4.17 -16.88 -15.34
N ILE A 139 -5.25 -17.13 -16.09
CA ILE A 139 -5.24 -18.11 -17.19
C ILE A 139 -4.14 -17.77 -18.21
N TRP A 140 -4.09 -16.52 -18.66
CA TRP A 140 -3.07 -16.08 -19.61
C TRP A 140 -1.65 -16.21 -19.04
N GLY A 141 -1.45 -15.85 -17.77
CA GLY A 141 -0.18 -16.06 -17.08
C GLY A 141 0.24 -17.53 -17.03
N SER A 142 -0.69 -18.45 -16.80
CA SER A 142 -0.42 -19.90 -16.83
C SER A 142 -0.01 -20.37 -18.23
N VAL A 143 -0.68 -19.89 -19.28
CA VAL A 143 -0.30 -20.20 -20.67
C VAL A 143 1.11 -19.68 -20.97
N LEU A 144 1.43 -18.44 -20.62
CA LEU A 144 2.76 -17.88 -20.82
C LEU A 144 3.83 -18.66 -20.06
N SER A 145 3.56 -19.10 -18.82
CA SER A 145 4.48 -19.92 -18.04
C SER A 145 4.77 -21.27 -18.71
N ILE A 146 3.76 -21.92 -19.30
CA ILE A 146 3.93 -23.17 -20.05
C ILE A 146 4.78 -22.92 -21.30
N LEU A 147 4.47 -21.87 -22.07
CA LEU A 147 5.24 -21.51 -23.27
C LEU A 147 6.69 -21.15 -22.92
N ALA A 148 6.91 -20.42 -21.83
CA ALA A 148 8.24 -20.08 -21.35
C ALA A 148 9.04 -21.33 -20.97
N TRP A 149 8.41 -22.32 -20.33
CA TRP A 149 9.05 -23.61 -20.03
C TRP A 149 9.52 -24.33 -21.29
N PHE A 150 8.66 -24.41 -22.32
CA PHE A 150 9.04 -25.00 -23.61
C PHE A 150 10.16 -24.21 -24.29
N SER A 151 10.11 -22.87 -24.25
CA SER A 151 11.18 -22.04 -24.80
C SER A 151 12.51 -22.39 -24.15
N VAL A 152 12.58 -22.46 -22.82
CA VAL A 152 13.82 -22.82 -22.10
C VAL A 152 14.30 -24.24 -22.40
N LEU A 153 13.40 -25.17 -22.69
CA LEU A 153 13.78 -26.55 -23.01
C LEU A 153 14.52 -26.68 -24.36
N PHE A 154 14.21 -25.80 -25.32
CA PHE A 154 14.70 -25.88 -26.71
C PHE A 154 15.68 -24.76 -27.09
N THR A 155 16.03 -23.88 -26.17
CA THR A 155 17.11 -22.88 -26.35
C THR A 155 18.28 -23.24 -25.45
#